data_AF-A0A9X3J7G3-F1
#
_entry.id   AF-A0A9X3J7G3-F1
#
_cell.length_a   1.000
_cell.length_b   1.000
_cell.length_c   1.000
_cell.angle_alpha   90.00
_cell.angle_beta   90.00
_cell.angle_gamma   90.00
#
_symmetry.space_group_name_H-M   'P 1'
#
loop_
_entity.id
_entity.type
_entity.pdbx_description
1 polymer ?
#
loop_
_entity_poly.entity_id
_entity_poly.type
_entity_poly.pdbx_seq_one_letter_code
_entity_poly.pdbx_strand_id
1 'polypeptide(L)'
;MKVLIVQPEYAKSYWSLDHFMRFTGKKPAFPAKELLLISILLPITWNRKIVDTNFDRLRESDLQWSDYIFINASEKQYKSTVQILNKSESASGKIVGCGPLFTEYFGEFEKVDHLVLDNIRKTLPKFINDLENNNAKKVYHSNPFFEIRKASESYYSVKRIAGKFSDNIQLAYY
;
A
#
# COMPACT_ATOMS: atom_id res chain seq x y z
N MET A 1 2.46 -9.28 -19.23
CA MET A 1 1.70 -9.14 -17.97
C MET A 1 1.05 -7.76 -17.91
N LYS A 2 -0.15 -7.66 -17.34
CA LYS A 2 -0.94 -6.44 -17.15
C LYS A 2 -0.93 -6.07 -15.67
N VAL A 3 -0.43 -4.89 -15.35
CA VAL A 3 -0.29 -4.42 -13.98
C VAL A 3 -1.09 -3.15 -13.76
N LEU A 4 -1.95 -3.17 -12.75
CA LEU A 4 -2.66 -2.00 -12.26
C LEU A 4 -1.95 -1.48 -11.01
N ILE A 5 -1.55 -0.22 -11.01
CA ILE A 5 -0.92 0.46 -9.87
C ILE A 5 -1.94 1.43 -9.29
N VAL A 6 -2.31 1.23 -8.04
CA VAL A 6 -3.36 1.98 -7.35
C VAL A 6 -2.78 2.74 -6.16
N GLN A 7 -3.07 4.03 -6.09
CA GLN A 7 -2.93 4.81 -4.88
C GLN A 7 -4.31 5.06 -4.27
N PRO A 8 -4.59 4.52 -3.08
CA PRO A 8 -5.85 4.77 -2.39
C PRO A 8 -5.99 6.25 -2.01
N GLU A 9 -7.22 6.71 -1.80
CA GLU A 9 -7.47 8.11 -1.46
C GLU A 9 -7.21 8.38 0.03
N TYR A 10 -6.79 9.59 0.34
CA TYR A 10 -6.69 10.04 1.72
C TYR A 10 -8.08 10.17 2.35
N ALA A 11 -8.18 9.92 3.66
CA ALA A 11 -9.41 10.18 4.40
C ALA A 11 -9.79 11.67 4.29
N LYS A 12 -11.08 11.95 4.06
CA LYS A 12 -11.64 13.29 3.78
C LYS A 12 -11.39 14.36 4.88
N SER A 13 -10.93 13.97 6.07
CA SER A 13 -10.59 14.89 7.16
C SER A 13 -9.21 15.53 7.02
N TYR A 14 -8.37 15.08 6.09
CA TYR A 14 -7.07 15.70 5.85
C TYR A 14 -7.22 16.92 4.94
N TRP A 15 -6.95 18.11 5.49
CA TRP A 15 -6.80 19.38 4.78
C TRP A 15 -5.50 19.41 3.94
N SER A 16 -5.31 18.44 3.04
CA SER A 16 -4.19 18.43 2.10
C SER A 16 -4.47 19.31 0.88
N LEU A 17 -3.39 19.75 0.22
CA LEU A 17 -3.42 20.46 -1.06
C LEU A 17 -4.30 19.75 -2.11
N ASP A 18 -4.46 18.43 -2.01
CA ASP A 18 -5.31 17.62 -2.90
C ASP A 18 -6.80 17.94 -2.76
N HIS A 19 -7.26 18.25 -1.54
CA HIS A 19 -8.64 18.70 -1.32
C HIS A 19 -8.88 20.05 -2.01
N PHE A 20 -7.90 20.96 -1.95
CA PHE A 20 -7.94 22.24 -2.67
C PHE A 20 -7.88 22.06 -4.19
N MET A 21 -7.06 21.14 -4.70
CA MET A 21 -6.99 20.84 -6.14
C MET A 21 -8.27 20.19 -6.67
N ARG A 22 -8.89 19.26 -5.91
CA ARG A 22 -10.22 18.71 -6.20
C ARG A 22 -11.28 19.82 -6.30
N PHE A 23 -11.26 20.77 -5.37
CA PHE A 23 -12.21 21.90 -5.38
C PHE A 23 -12.03 22.83 -6.58
N THR A 24 -10.79 23.03 -7.04
CA THR A 24 -10.48 23.84 -8.22
C THR A 24 -10.65 23.09 -9.55
N GLY A 25 -11.03 21.81 -9.52
CA GLY A 25 -11.17 20.95 -10.71
C GLY A 25 -9.84 20.65 -11.41
N LYS A 26 -8.70 20.97 -10.78
CA LYS A 26 -7.37 20.76 -11.36
C LYS A 26 -6.83 19.40 -10.92
N LYS A 27 -6.44 18.58 -11.89
CA LYS A 27 -5.66 17.37 -11.65
C LYS A 27 -4.17 17.70 -11.58
N PRO A 28 -3.37 17.00 -10.76
CA PRO A 28 -1.93 17.11 -10.83
C PRO A 28 -1.46 16.66 -12.22
N ALA A 29 -0.44 17.34 -12.75
CA ALA A 29 0.12 17.02 -14.07
C ALA A 29 0.74 15.62 -14.13
N PHE A 30 1.14 15.07 -12.97
CA PHE A 30 1.76 13.76 -12.86
C PHE A 30 1.23 13.02 -11.61
N PRO A 31 1.11 11.68 -11.67
CA PRO A 31 0.80 10.88 -10.48
C PRO A 31 1.91 11.04 -9.43
N ALA A 32 1.60 10.67 -8.17
CA ALA A 32 2.58 10.73 -7.09
C ALA A 32 3.90 10.03 -7.47
N LYS A 33 5.02 10.63 -7.04
CA LYS A 33 6.39 10.21 -7.36
C LYS A 33 6.60 8.71 -7.10
N GLU A 34 6.00 8.20 -6.04
CA GLU A 34 6.08 6.81 -5.62
C GLU A 34 5.40 5.85 -6.61
N LEU A 35 4.30 6.24 -7.25
CA LEU A 35 3.63 5.42 -8.28
C LEU A 35 4.46 5.35 -9.57
N LEU A 36 5.06 6.48 -9.96
CA LEU A 36 5.99 6.52 -11.08
C LEU A 36 7.20 5.64 -10.81
N LEU A 37 7.73 5.66 -9.59
CA LEU A 37 8.84 4.81 -9.20
C LEU A 37 8.50 3.32 -9.34
N ILE A 38 7.34 2.88 -8.86
CA ILE A 38 6.89 1.49 -9.05
C ILE A 38 6.83 1.19 -10.56
N SER A 39 6.17 2.04 -11.34
CA SER A 39 6.04 1.88 -12.80
C SER A 39 7.40 1.70 -13.51
N ILE A 40 8.40 2.51 -13.15
CA ILE A 40 9.77 2.48 -13.69
C ILE A 40 10.50 1.18 -13.31
N LEU A 41 10.29 0.68 -12.09
CA LEU A 41 10.96 -0.53 -11.61
C LEU A 41 10.37 -1.82 -12.19
N LEU A 42 9.16 -1.79 -12.76
CA LEU A 42 8.57 -2.95 -13.45
C LEU A 42 9.26 -3.20 -14.80
N PRO A 43 9.33 -4.47 -15.28
CA PRO A 43 9.86 -4.82 -16.59
C PRO A 43 9.18 -4.06 -17.74
N ILE A 44 9.95 -3.49 -18.66
CA ILE A 44 9.43 -2.62 -19.73
C ILE A 44 8.38 -3.30 -20.61
N THR A 45 8.44 -4.63 -20.74
CA THR A 45 7.50 -5.47 -21.50
C THR A 45 6.11 -5.61 -20.88
N TRP A 46 5.91 -5.16 -19.63
CA TRP A 46 4.61 -5.24 -18.96
C TRP A 46 3.70 -4.09 -19.37
N ASN A 47 2.40 -4.33 -19.51
CA ASN A 47 1.42 -3.27 -19.71
C ASN A 47 1.03 -2.68 -18.36
N ARG A 48 0.94 -1.35 -18.26
CA ARG A 48 0.68 -0.67 -16.98
C ARG A 48 -0.52 0.26 -17.08
N LYS A 49 -1.33 0.27 -16.03
CA LYS A 49 -2.30 1.33 -15.73
C LYS A 49 -2.00 1.90 -14.36
N ILE A 50 -2.14 3.21 -14.20
CA ILE A 50 -1.99 3.89 -12.90
C ILE A 50 -3.32 4.56 -12.57
N VAL A 51 -3.82 4.32 -11.37
CA VAL A 51 -5.04 4.95 -10.85
C VAL A 51 -4.71 5.58 -9.50
N ASP A 52 -4.75 6.90 -9.46
CA ASP A 52 -4.76 7.64 -8.20
C ASP A 52 -6.21 7.93 -7.81
N THR A 53 -6.72 7.26 -6.79
CA THR A 53 -8.12 7.42 -6.40
C THR A 53 -8.42 8.77 -5.75
N ASN A 54 -7.39 9.59 -5.48
CA ASN A 54 -7.56 10.98 -5.13
C ASN A 54 -8.06 11.82 -6.33
N PHE A 55 -7.89 11.39 -7.59
CA PHE A 55 -8.30 12.20 -8.75
C PHE A 55 -9.15 11.43 -9.76
N ASP A 56 -9.10 10.11 -9.73
CA ASP A 56 -9.79 9.24 -10.67
C ASP A 56 -10.58 8.13 -9.96
N ARG A 57 -11.57 7.58 -10.65
CA ARG A 57 -12.36 6.46 -10.13
C ARG A 57 -11.68 5.14 -10.49
N LEU A 58 -11.41 4.31 -9.48
CA LEU A 58 -11.08 2.91 -9.71
C LEU A 58 -12.30 2.16 -10.22
N ARG A 59 -12.23 1.63 -11.45
CA ARG A 59 -13.33 0.92 -12.11
C ARG A 59 -13.13 -0.59 -11.97
N GLU A 60 -14.24 -1.31 -11.95
CA GLU A 60 -14.24 -2.78 -11.99
C GLU A 60 -13.44 -3.30 -13.21
N SER A 61 -13.60 -2.65 -14.36
CA SER A 61 -12.90 -3.01 -15.60
C SER A 61 -11.38 -2.82 -15.53
N ASP A 62 -10.87 -1.96 -14.63
CA ASP A 62 -9.44 -1.84 -14.40
C ASP A 62 -8.92 -3.02 -13.59
N LEU A 63 -9.67 -3.45 -12.57
CA LEU A 63 -9.35 -4.61 -11.73
C LEU A 63 -9.39 -5.92 -12.54
N GLN A 64 -10.44 -6.13 -13.32
CA GLN A 64 -10.59 -7.31 -14.18
C GLN A 64 -9.59 -7.35 -15.33
N TRP A 65 -9.04 -6.20 -15.73
CA TRP A 65 -8.01 -6.15 -16.77
C TRP A 65 -6.64 -6.61 -16.27
N SER A 66 -6.35 -6.48 -14.97
CA SER A 66 -5.01 -6.71 -14.43
C SER A 66 -4.74 -8.14 -13.98
N ASP A 67 -3.54 -8.64 -14.30
CA ASP A 67 -2.99 -9.87 -13.73
C ASP A 67 -2.46 -9.61 -12.31
N TYR A 68 -1.98 -8.39 -12.05
CA TYR A 68 -1.48 -7.94 -10.74
C TYR A 68 -1.98 -6.54 -10.40
N ILE A 69 -2.41 -6.35 -9.14
CA ILE A 69 -2.87 -5.08 -8.59
C ILE A 69 -1.90 -4.64 -7.51
N PHE A 70 -1.07 -3.65 -7.80
CA PHE A 70 -0.16 -3.03 -6.85
C PHE A 70 -0.89 -1.92 -6.10
N ILE A 71 -0.99 -2.02 -4.79
CA ILE A 71 -1.58 -0.99 -3.94
C ILE A 71 -0.45 -0.33 -3.16
N ASN A 72 -0.19 0.95 -3.42
CA ASN A 72 0.79 1.74 -2.67
C ASN A 72 0.09 2.66 -1.68
N ALA A 73 0.25 2.40 -0.37
CA ALA A 73 -0.53 3.09 0.66
C ALA A 73 0.27 3.44 1.92
N SER A 74 -0.18 4.52 2.57
CA SER A 74 0.22 4.97 3.90
C SER A 74 -0.90 4.74 4.92
N GLU A 75 -0.60 4.81 6.23
CA GLU A 75 -1.59 4.62 7.31
C GLU A 75 -2.85 5.49 7.13
N LYS A 76 -2.68 6.73 6.65
CA LYS A 76 -3.78 7.68 6.40
C LYS A 76 -4.77 7.21 5.32
N GLN A 77 -4.38 6.20 4.55
CA GLN A 77 -5.14 5.59 3.47
C GLN A 77 -5.71 4.22 3.87
N TYR A 78 -5.59 3.80 5.14
CA TYR A 78 -6.04 2.48 5.62
C TYR A 78 -7.47 2.15 5.18
N LYS A 79 -8.43 3.04 5.47
CA LYS A 79 -9.85 2.82 5.14
C LYS A 79 -10.08 2.65 3.63
N SER A 80 -9.45 3.49 2.80
CA SER A 80 -9.55 3.40 1.34
C SER A 80 -8.89 2.12 0.82
N THR A 81 -7.76 1.72 1.41
CA THR A 81 -7.06 0.48 1.08
C THR A 81 -7.95 -0.73 1.31
N VAL A 82 -8.57 -0.85 2.49
CA VAL A 82 -9.49 -1.97 2.79
C VAL A 82 -10.67 -2.01 1.82
N GLN A 83 -11.22 -0.85 1.44
CA GLN A 83 -12.30 -0.81 0.44
C GLN A 83 -11.84 -1.29 -0.94
N ILE A 84 -10.62 -0.95 -1.35
CA ILE A 84 -10.03 -1.43 -2.61
C ILE A 84 -9.77 -2.93 -2.55
N LEU A 85 -9.24 -3.45 -1.44
CA LEU A 85 -9.03 -4.88 -1.24
C LEU A 85 -10.35 -5.64 -1.38
N ASN A 86 -11.42 -5.21 -0.70
CA ASN A 86 -12.73 -5.83 -0.79
C ASN A 86 -13.30 -5.80 -2.22
N LYS A 87 -13.11 -4.70 -2.96
CA LYS A 87 -13.52 -4.61 -4.38
C LYS A 87 -12.69 -5.51 -5.29
N SER A 88 -11.46 -5.82 -4.89
CA SER A 88 -10.55 -6.64 -5.68
C SER A 88 -10.77 -8.13 -5.45
N GLU A 89 -11.58 -8.54 -4.46
CA GLU A 89 -11.86 -9.96 -4.17
C GLU A 89 -12.54 -10.68 -5.36
N SER A 90 -13.29 -9.97 -6.20
CA SER A 90 -13.92 -10.50 -7.42
C SER A 90 -12.97 -10.56 -8.62
N ALA A 91 -11.78 -9.97 -8.53
CA ALA A 91 -10.82 -9.92 -9.63
C ALA A 91 -9.93 -11.16 -9.63
N SER A 92 -9.54 -11.63 -10.81
CA SER A 92 -8.61 -12.76 -10.96
C SER A 92 -7.15 -12.37 -10.67
N GLY A 93 -6.85 -11.07 -10.60
CA GLY A 93 -5.50 -10.55 -10.43
C GLY A 93 -4.99 -10.68 -8.99
N LYS A 94 -3.70 -10.97 -8.84
CA LYS A 94 -3.06 -11.05 -7.51
C LYS A 94 -2.74 -9.66 -6.97
N ILE A 95 -2.90 -9.49 -5.67
CA ILE A 95 -2.70 -8.21 -4.99
C ILE A 95 -1.28 -8.13 -4.42
N VAL A 96 -0.60 -7.01 -4.71
CA VAL A 96 0.70 -6.66 -4.17
C VAL A 96 0.58 -5.41 -3.29
N GLY A 97 0.79 -5.56 -1.99
CA GLY A 97 0.77 -4.46 -1.03
C GLY A 97 2.14 -3.82 -0.87
N CYS A 98 2.23 -2.51 -1.11
CA CYS A 98 3.46 -1.71 -1.06
C CYS A 98 3.29 -0.44 -0.21
N GLY A 99 4.39 0.04 0.36
CA GLY A 99 4.43 1.32 1.06
C GLY A 99 4.28 1.22 2.58
N PRO A 100 4.23 2.37 3.28
CA PRO A 100 4.31 2.42 4.74
C PRO A 100 3.19 1.64 5.43
N LEU A 101 1.97 1.66 4.89
CA LEU A 101 0.85 0.91 5.48
C LEU A 101 1.15 -0.60 5.54
N PHE A 102 1.55 -1.19 4.43
CA PHE A 102 1.85 -2.61 4.42
C PHE A 102 3.13 -2.91 5.20
N THR A 103 4.10 -2.00 5.18
CA THR A 103 5.33 -2.17 5.98
C THR A 103 5.02 -2.21 7.46
N GLU A 104 4.17 -1.31 7.96
CA GLU A 104 3.84 -1.13 9.37
C GLU A 104 2.85 -2.18 9.88
N TYR A 105 1.85 -2.52 9.06
CA TYR A 105 0.70 -3.34 9.44
C TYR A 105 0.61 -4.63 8.61
N PHE A 106 1.73 -5.18 8.14
CA PHE A 106 1.75 -6.38 7.28
C PHE A 106 0.93 -7.56 7.83
N GLY A 107 0.88 -7.72 9.17
CA GLY A 107 0.11 -8.78 9.83
C GLY A 107 -1.41 -8.63 9.72
N GLU A 108 -1.93 -7.44 9.38
CA GLU A 108 -3.36 -7.20 9.16
C GLU A 108 -3.81 -7.50 7.72
N PHE A 109 -2.86 -7.74 6.81
CA PHE A 109 -3.12 -7.90 5.38
C PHE A 109 -2.89 -9.33 4.89
N GLU A 110 -3.39 -10.33 5.62
CA GLU A 110 -3.23 -11.75 5.26
C GLU A 110 -3.81 -12.09 3.89
N LYS A 111 -4.88 -11.39 3.48
CA LYS A 111 -5.54 -11.56 2.18
C LYS A 111 -4.75 -11.02 0.98
N VAL A 112 -3.66 -10.27 1.21
CA VAL A 112 -2.82 -9.72 0.12
C VAL A 112 -1.81 -10.76 -0.34
N ASP A 113 -1.81 -11.15 -1.60
CA ASP A 113 -0.97 -12.24 -2.13
C ASP A 113 0.53 -12.02 -1.90
N HIS A 114 1.01 -10.79 -2.07
CA HIS A 114 2.42 -10.44 -1.93
C HIS A 114 2.60 -9.11 -1.21
N LEU A 115 3.46 -9.06 -0.22
CA LEU A 115 3.79 -7.87 0.55
C LEU A 115 5.21 -7.44 0.22
N VAL A 116 5.37 -6.26 -0.40
CA VAL A 116 6.66 -5.69 -0.77
C VAL A 116 6.94 -4.50 0.14
N LEU A 117 7.66 -4.78 1.22
CA LEU A 117 7.81 -3.92 2.38
C LEU A 117 9.08 -3.06 2.29
N ASP A 118 9.18 -2.09 3.20
CA ASP A 118 10.34 -1.21 3.41
C ASP A 118 10.72 -0.39 2.15
N ASN A 119 11.99 -0.42 1.74
CA ASN A 119 12.50 0.31 0.60
C ASN A 119 12.18 -0.42 -0.71
N ILE A 120 11.19 0.09 -1.43
CA ILE A 120 10.72 -0.46 -2.70
C ILE A 120 11.83 -0.63 -3.75
N ARG A 121 12.87 0.23 -3.77
CA ARG A 121 13.99 0.10 -4.71
C ARG A 121 14.84 -1.14 -4.45
N LYS A 122 14.80 -1.69 -3.24
CA LYS A 122 15.52 -2.91 -2.86
C LYS A 122 14.62 -4.14 -2.94
N THR A 123 13.35 -4.03 -2.57
CA THR A 123 12.44 -5.16 -2.43
C THR A 123 11.69 -5.50 -3.71
N LEU A 124 11.27 -4.49 -4.49
CA LEU A 124 10.53 -4.71 -5.74
C LEU A 124 11.34 -5.45 -6.81
N PRO A 125 12.64 -5.15 -7.06
CA PRO A 125 13.43 -5.91 -8.03
C PRO A 125 13.55 -7.39 -7.66
N LYS A 126 13.67 -7.70 -6.36
CA LYS A 126 13.70 -9.09 -5.87
C LYS A 126 12.37 -9.80 -6.10
N PHE A 127 11.27 -9.12 -5.80
CA PHE A 127 9.92 -9.63 -6.07
C PHE A 127 9.71 -9.93 -7.56
N ILE A 128 10.08 -9.00 -8.45
CA ILE A 128 9.96 -9.17 -9.89
C ILE A 128 10.78 -10.37 -10.37
N ASN A 129 12.04 -10.48 -9.93
CA ASN A 129 12.90 -11.61 -10.30
C ASN A 129 12.27 -12.95 -9.89
N ASP A 130 11.81 -13.06 -8.66
CA ASP A 130 11.15 -14.28 -8.18
C ASP A 130 9.83 -14.53 -8.92
N LEU A 131 9.09 -13.48 -9.27
CA LEU A 131 7.84 -13.59 -10.01
C LEU A 131 8.06 -14.13 -11.43
N GLU A 132 9.05 -13.62 -12.16
CA GLU A 132 9.40 -14.11 -13.50
C GLU A 132 9.90 -15.56 -13.49
N ASN A 133 10.47 -16.01 -12.36
CA ASN A 133 10.90 -17.39 -12.13
C ASN A 133 9.82 -18.28 -11.48
N ASN A 134 8.56 -17.83 -11.40
CA ASN A 134 7.45 -18.55 -10.76
C ASN A 134 7.71 -18.96 -9.28
N ASN A 135 8.51 -18.18 -8.55
CA ASN A 135 8.90 -18.43 -7.16
C ASN A 135 8.57 -17.22 -6.25
N ALA A 136 7.54 -16.45 -6.60
CA ALA A 136 7.13 -15.28 -5.82
C ALA A 136 6.67 -15.65 -4.40
N LYS A 137 7.25 -14.99 -3.40
CA LYS A 137 6.99 -15.22 -1.97
C LYS A 137 5.88 -14.32 -1.44
N LYS A 138 5.30 -14.70 -0.30
CA LYS A 138 4.28 -13.88 0.38
C LYS A 138 4.83 -12.55 0.88
N VAL A 139 6.08 -12.48 1.34
CA VAL A 139 6.66 -11.29 1.96
C VAL A 139 8.08 -11.04 1.44
N TYR A 140 8.36 -9.79 1.08
CA TYR A 140 9.66 -9.24 0.73
C TYR A 140 9.95 -8.05 1.64
N HIS A 141 11.08 -8.08 2.33
CA HIS A 141 11.53 -6.98 3.19
C HIS A 141 13.02 -6.69 2.96
N SER A 142 13.47 -5.52 3.39
CA SER A 142 14.88 -5.12 3.38
C SER A 142 15.40 -4.68 4.74
N ASN A 143 14.53 -4.59 5.75
CA ASN A 143 14.89 -4.31 7.12
C ASN A 143 15.57 -5.53 7.77
N PRO A 144 16.81 -5.41 8.29
CA PRO A 144 17.52 -6.50 8.96
C PRO A 144 16.86 -6.93 10.27
N PHE A 145 16.04 -6.07 10.88
CA PHE A 145 15.32 -6.35 12.13
C PHE A 145 13.88 -6.85 11.90
N PHE A 146 13.51 -7.21 10.65
CA PHE A 146 12.16 -7.62 10.32
C PHE A 146 11.68 -8.84 11.14
N GLU A 147 12.51 -9.87 11.30
CA GLU A 147 12.13 -11.07 12.06
C GLU A 147 11.89 -10.75 13.55
N ILE A 148 12.70 -9.86 14.13
CA ILE A 148 12.50 -9.40 15.51
C ILE A 148 11.17 -8.64 15.61
N ARG A 149 10.91 -7.73 14.67
CA ARG A 149 9.68 -6.94 14.61
C ARG A 149 8.43 -7.80 14.38
N LYS A 150 8.57 -8.89 13.64
CA LYS A 150 7.50 -9.88 13.41
C LYS A 150 7.21 -10.71 14.66
N ALA A 151 8.25 -11.06 15.42
CA ALA A 151 8.12 -11.86 16.64
C ALA A 151 7.59 -11.05 17.83
N SER A 152 7.85 -9.74 17.90
CA SER A 152 7.18 -8.86 18.85
C SER A 152 5.72 -8.71 18.44
N GLU A 153 4.79 -9.32 19.18
CA GLU A 153 3.35 -9.08 19.02
C GLU A 153 3.09 -7.60 18.82
N SER A 154 2.42 -7.30 17.71
CA SER A 154 2.03 -6.00 17.17
C SER A 154 2.37 -4.81 18.08
N TYR A 155 3.26 -3.91 17.64
CA TYR A 155 3.40 -2.58 18.24
C TYR A 155 2.03 -1.88 18.48
N TYR A 156 0.98 -2.28 17.75
CA TYR A 156 -0.42 -1.87 17.95
C TYR A 156 -1.25 -2.67 18.95
N SER A 157 -0.91 -3.90 19.36
CA SER A 157 -1.47 -4.45 20.61
C SER A 157 -1.07 -3.54 21.77
N VAL A 158 0.20 -3.12 21.80
CA VAL A 158 0.72 -2.16 22.76
C VAL A 158 0.11 -0.77 22.57
N LYS A 159 -0.02 -0.22 21.34
CA LYS A 159 -0.63 1.12 21.12
C LYS A 159 -2.13 1.15 21.39
N ARG A 160 -2.87 0.08 21.06
CA ARG A 160 -4.31 -0.10 21.36
C ARG A 160 -4.55 -0.27 22.86
N ILE A 161 -3.61 -0.90 23.57
CA ILE A 161 -3.57 -0.95 25.04
C ILE A 161 -3.17 0.42 25.60
N ALA A 162 -2.18 1.09 25.03
CA ALA A 162 -1.66 2.37 25.48
C ALA A 162 -2.70 3.49 25.40
N GLY A 163 -3.54 3.51 24.35
CA GLY A 163 -4.68 4.43 24.28
C GLY A 163 -5.77 4.18 25.32
N LYS A 164 -5.85 2.97 25.90
CA LYS A 164 -6.69 2.66 27.07
C LYS A 164 -5.97 2.88 28.41
N PHE A 165 -4.64 2.79 28.42
CA PHE A 165 -3.80 3.02 29.59
C PHE A 165 -3.53 4.51 29.84
N SER A 166 -3.51 5.34 28.80
CA SER A 166 -3.27 6.79 28.91
C SER A 166 -4.28 7.49 29.80
N ASP A 167 -5.50 6.96 29.92
CA ASP A 167 -6.53 7.51 30.80
C ASP A 167 -6.21 7.30 32.30
N ASN A 168 -5.28 6.39 32.63
CA ASN A 168 -4.85 6.05 33.99
C ASN A 168 -3.36 6.36 34.28
N ILE A 169 -2.64 7.00 33.35
CA ILE A 169 -1.23 7.37 33.57
C ILE A 169 -1.18 8.85 33.97
N GLN A 170 -0.91 9.11 35.25
CA GLN A 170 -0.46 10.43 35.70
C GLN A 170 1.05 10.53 35.45
N LEU A 171 1.45 11.31 34.45
CA LEU A 171 2.84 11.66 34.25
C LEU A 171 3.23 12.68 35.32
N ALA A 172 4.05 12.25 36.27
CA ALA A 172 4.71 13.15 37.21
C ALA A 172 5.77 13.93 36.43
N TYR A 173 5.41 15.11 35.94
CA TYR A 173 6.39 16.09 35.47
C TYR A 173 7.00 16.77 36.70
N TYR A 174 8.33 16.80 36.75
CA TYR A 174 9.09 17.64 37.70
C TYR A 174 9.09 19.10 37.24
#